data_AF-A0A7S1EZA5-F1
#
_entry.id   AF-A0A7S1EZA5-F1
#
_cell.length_a   1.000
_cell.length_b   1.000
_cell.length_c   1.000
_cell.angle_alpha   90.00
_cell.angle_beta   90.00
_cell.angle_gamma   90.00
#
_symmetry.space_group_name_H-M   'P 1'
#
loop_
_entity.id
_entity.type
_entity.pdbx_description
1 polymer ?
#
loop_
_entity_poly.entity_id
_entity_poly.type
_entity_poly.pdbx_seq_one_letter_code
_entity_poly.pdbx_strand_id
1 'polypeptide(L)'
;MPGAPKGDSDPVTRSSDVPASTPGPKHPPLGGAVPPPLATTATGALTQPPSCERRCRVVVASTTELKLAAVGRIFSRCSVEGVRVSSGVHEQPFGQEEIILGATNRLKAAKASKPGADYYVSMENGLSRAFVPSGGLGQDASTLLEEKHFDVGWVVLERADGARASVPSAGVELPAADVAVAREAGFGKKTVSSVIGQRVGLLDPENPHAWLTAGRRDRGALLGEAIAVALGQLERVSRGQPFPERSLPETMPRNTVKS
;
A
#
# COMPACT_ATOMS: atom_id res chain seq x y z
N MET A 1 47.81 -35.21 7.72
CA MET A 1 47.84 -36.34 8.68
C MET A 1 47.74 -35.76 10.08
N PRO A 2 46.94 -36.33 11.00
CA PRO A 2 45.47 -36.51 11.01
C PRO A 2 44.85 -35.77 12.24
N GLY A 3 43.54 -35.71 12.51
CA GLY A 3 42.47 -36.59 12.09
C GLY A 3 41.07 -36.03 12.35
N ALA A 4 40.12 -36.58 11.61
CA ALA A 4 38.69 -36.46 11.81
C ALA A 4 38.18 -37.57 12.75
N PRO A 5 37.00 -37.42 13.37
CA PRO A 5 36.18 -38.55 13.76
C PRO A 5 35.00 -38.74 12.80
N LYS A 6 34.85 -39.98 12.34
CA LYS A 6 33.64 -40.58 11.73
C LYS A 6 32.69 -41.04 12.84
N GLY A 7 31.40 -41.13 12.51
CA GLY A 7 30.36 -41.97 13.13
C GLY A 7 29.07 -41.81 12.34
N ASP A 8 28.75 -42.74 11.43
CA ASP A 8 27.81 -43.89 11.61
C ASP A 8 26.34 -43.41 11.74
N SER A 9 25.55 -43.42 10.66
CA SER A 9 24.74 -44.55 10.14
C SER A 9 23.60 -44.98 11.06
N ASP A 10 22.36 -44.62 10.73
CA ASP A 10 21.40 -45.60 10.16
C ASP A 10 20.05 -44.98 9.75
N PRO A 11 19.36 -45.54 8.73
CA PRO A 11 18.08 -45.05 8.21
C PRO A 11 16.90 -45.92 8.69
N VAL A 12 15.79 -45.32 9.11
CA VAL A 12 14.57 -46.09 9.46
C VAL A 12 13.29 -45.44 8.89
N THR A 13 12.87 -46.03 7.76
CA THR A 13 11.52 -46.41 7.31
C THR A 13 10.34 -45.42 7.32
N ARG A 14 9.78 -45.25 6.11
CA ARG A 14 8.38 -44.92 5.82
C ARG A 14 7.43 -45.96 6.47
N SER A 15 6.32 -45.50 7.04
CA SER A 15 5.09 -46.29 7.11
C SER A 15 3.89 -45.41 6.79
N SER A 16 3.27 -45.73 5.67
CA SER A 16 1.96 -45.26 5.22
C SER A 16 0.92 -46.24 5.75
N ASP A 17 -0.11 -45.76 6.46
CA ASP A 17 -1.35 -46.52 6.63
C ASP A 17 -2.54 -45.58 6.83
N VAL A 18 -3.46 -45.66 5.86
CA VAL A 18 -4.82 -45.12 5.88
C VAL A 18 -5.74 -46.32 6.07
N PRO A 19 -6.69 -46.32 7.03
CA PRO A 19 -7.77 -47.29 7.02
C PRO A 19 -9.06 -46.69 6.45
N ALA A 20 -9.73 -47.54 5.68
CA ALA A 20 -10.88 -47.31 4.85
C ALA A 20 -12.22 -47.28 5.62
N SER A 21 -13.22 -46.83 4.86
CA SER A 21 -14.65 -46.70 5.13
C SER A 21 -15.39 -47.97 5.58
N THR A 22 -16.42 -47.78 6.39
CA THR A 22 -17.54 -48.74 6.59
C THR A 22 -18.87 -48.15 6.14
N PRO A 23 -19.72 -48.89 5.40
CA PRO A 23 -21.04 -48.44 4.94
C PRO A 23 -22.17 -48.80 5.93
N GLY A 24 -23.08 -47.87 6.17
CA GLY A 24 -24.33 -48.06 6.94
C GLY A 24 -25.56 -48.29 6.04
N PRO A 25 -26.64 -48.91 6.56
CA PRO A 25 -27.62 -49.68 5.77
C PRO A 25 -28.78 -48.85 5.18
N LYS A 26 -29.35 -49.42 4.10
CA LYS A 26 -30.53 -48.95 3.36
C LYS A 26 -31.84 -49.33 4.08
N HIS A 27 -32.83 -48.44 4.08
CA HIS A 27 -34.24 -48.77 4.33
C HIS A 27 -35.19 -48.09 3.31
N PRO A 28 -36.38 -48.67 3.06
CA PRO A 28 -37.14 -48.60 1.80
C PRO A 28 -38.21 -47.48 1.77
N PRO A 29 -38.84 -47.21 0.60
CA PRO A 29 -39.71 -46.06 0.41
C PRO A 29 -41.15 -46.35 0.87
N LEU A 30 -41.83 -45.34 1.39
CA LEU A 30 -43.27 -45.38 1.62
C LEU A 30 -43.91 -44.18 0.94
N GLY A 31 -44.74 -44.47 -0.07
CA GLY A 31 -45.56 -43.51 -0.77
C GLY A 31 -46.80 -43.11 0.04
N GLY A 32 -47.28 -41.90 -0.24
CA GLY A 32 -48.57 -41.39 0.23
C GLY A 32 -48.92 -40.14 -0.59
N ALA A 33 -50.07 -40.18 -1.25
CA ALA A 33 -50.55 -39.12 -2.14
C ALA A 33 -51.43 -38.09 -1.40
N VAL A 34 -51.06 -36.82 -1.56
CA VAL A 34 -51.83 -35.56 -1.80
C VAL A 34 -53.06 -35.19 -0.94
N PRO A 35 -53.15 -33.89 -0.57
CA PRO A 35 -54.37 -33.10 -0.81
C PRO A 35 -54.10 -31.79 -1.59
N PRO A 36 -55.12 -31.17 -2.25
CA PRO A 36 -54.99 -29.91 -3.01
C PRO A 36 -55.42 -28.69 -2.15
N PRO A 37 -55.60 -27.47 -2.72
CA PRO A 37 -54.84 -26.70 -3.72
C PRO A 37 -54.42 -25.31 -3.15
N LEU A 38 -53.66 -24.50 -3.88
CA LEU A 38 -53.93 -23.05 -3.95
C LEU A 38 -53.18 -22.43 -5.13
N ALA A 39 -53.93 -21.81 -6.03
CA ALA A 39 -53.37 -21.00 -7.11
C ALA A 39 -52.77 -19.72 -6.52
N THR A 40 -51.52 -19.41 -6.86
CA THR A 40 -50.98 -18.06 -6.67
C THR A 40 -50.12 -17.71 -7.88
N THR A 41 -50.65 -16.79 -8.68
CA THR A 41 -49.91 -16.06 -9.71
C THR A 41 -48.80 -15.25 -9.05
N ALA A 42 -47.54 -15.52 -9.41
CA ALA A 42 -46.46 -14.56 -9.22
C ALA A 42 -45.42 -14.72 -10.34
N THR A 43 -45.45 -13.77 -11.25
CA THR A 43 -44.49 -13.51 -12.31
C THR A 43 -43.14 -13.16 -11.67
N GLY A 44 -42.31 -14.16 -11.40
CA GLY A 44 -40.92 -13.96 -11.04
C GLY A 44 -40.07 -14.17 -12.28
N ALA A 45 -39.77 -13.10 -13.02
CA ALA A 45 -38.67 -13.14 -13.98
C ALA A 45 -37.44 -13.66 -13.23
N LEU A 46 -36.91 -14.78 -13.69
CA LEU A 46 -35.65 -15.34 -13.21
C LEU A 46 -34.59 -14.25 -13.33
N THR A 47 -34.30 -13.56 -12.24
CA THR A 47 -33.13 -12.70 -12.15
C THR A 47 -31.94 -13.57 -12.50
N GLN A 48 -31.28 -13.24 -13.60
CA GLN A 48 -30.06 -13.94 -13.99
C GLN A 48 -29.10 -13.95 -12.80
N PRO A 49 -28.41 -15.06 -12.53
CA PRO A 49 -27.38 -15.08 -11.50
C PRO A 49 -26.36 -13.97 -11.80
N PRO A 50 -25.84 -13.28 -10.78
CA PRO A 50 -24.88 -12.19 -10.97
C PRO A 50 -23.70 -12.68 -11.80
N SER A 51 -23.38 -11.97 -12.89
CA SER A 51 -22.30 -12.33 -13.80
C SER A 51 -20.95 -12.40 -13.06
N CYS A 52 -20.32 -13.57 -13.07
CA CYS A 52 -19.02 -13.90 -12.49
C CYS A 52 -17.80 -13.22 -13.17
N GLU A 53 -17.97 -12.17 -13.99
CA GLU A 53 -17.03 -11.98 -15.13
C GLU A 53 -16.15 -10.72 -15.16
N ARG A 54 -16.30 -9.75 -14.26
CA ARG A 54 -15.37 -8.60 -14.27
C ARG A 54 -14.14 -8.88 -13.42
N ARG A 55 -13.02 -9.15 -14.10
CA ARG A 55 -11.68 -9.16 -13.49
C ARG A 55 -11.42 -7.80 -12.83
N CYS A 56 -11.08 -7.82 -11.55
CA CYS A 56 -10.66 -6.63 -10.80
C CYS A 56 -9.57 -5.87 -11.59
N ARG A 57 -9.74 -4.56 -11.75
CA ARG A 57 -8.85 -3.67 -12.50
C ARG A 57 -8.34 -2.54 -11.60
N VAL A 58 -7.03 -2.37 -11.60
CA VAL A 58 -6.32 -1.34 -10.83
C VAL A 58 -5.54 -0.44 -11.79
N VAL A 59 -5.78 0.86 -11.70
CA VAL A 59 -5.00 1.87 -12.43
C VAL A 59 -4.02 2.54 -11.47
N VAL A 60 -2.74 2.50 -11.80
CA VAL A 60 -1.68 3.13 -11.04
C VAL A 60 -1.26 4.42 -11.72
N ALA A 61 -1.24 5.53 -10.99
CA ALA A 61 -0.84 6.84 -11.47
C ALA A 61 0.69 6.99 -11.61
N SER A 62 1.35 5.95 -12.12
CA SER A 62 2.78 5.87 -12.39
C SER A 62 3.05 4.79 -13.45
N THR A 63 4.17 4.93 -14.16
CA THR A 63 4.71 3.89 -15.06
C THR A 63 6.03 3.30 -14.55
N THR A 64 6.45 3.69 -13.35
CA THR A 64 7.67 3.17 -12.72
C THR A 64 7.50 1.70 -12.36
N GLU A 65 8.41 0.84 -12.82
CA GLU A 65 8.36 -0.61 -12.58
C GLU A 65 8.27 -0.95 -11.09
N LEU A 66 9.06 -0.30 -10.24
CA LEU A 66 9.02 -0.49 -8.79
C LEU A 66 7.63 -0.25 -8.19
N LYS A 67 6.95 0.82 -8.61
CA LYS A 67 5.60 1.18 -8.12
C LYS A 67 4.55 0.21 -8.64
N LEU A 68 4.64 -0.18 -9.92
CA LEU A 68 3.75 -1.18 -10.51
C LEU A 68 3.91 -2.55 -9.84
N ALA A 69 5.15 -2.98 -9.59
CA ALA A 69 5.45 -4.22 -8.89
C ALA A 69 4.93 -4.20 -7.44
N ALA A 70 5.09 -3.08 -6.71
CA ALA A 70 4.56 -2.93 -5.36
C ALA A 70 3.03 -3.08 -5.34
N VAL A 71 2.31 -2.38 -6.24
CA VAL A 71 0.86 -2.51 -6.36
C VAL A 71 0.45 -3.92 -6.79
N GLY A 72 1.13 -4.52 -7.77
CA GLY A 72 0.86 -5.86 -8.28
C GLY A 72 0.97 -6.95 -7.23
N ARG A 73 1.93 -6.83 -6.30
CA ARG A 73 2.06 -7.77 -5.17
C ARG A 73 0.84 -7.72 -4.24
N ILE A 74 0.32 -6.53 -3.94
CA ILE A 74 -0.85 -6.36 -3.08
C ILE A 74 -2.15 -6.74 -3.80
N PHE A 75 -2.29 -6.32 -5.05
CA PHE A 75 -3.44 -6.59 -5.90
C PHE A 75 -3.23 -7.82 -6.80
N SER A 76 -2.71 -8.91 -6.23
CA SER A 76 -2.30 -10.12 -6.96
C SER A 76 -3.41 -10.82 -7.76
N ARG A 77 -4.68 -10.52 -7.47
CA ARG A 77 -5.87 -11.05 -8.18
C ARG A 77 -6.48 -10.06 -9.17
N CYS A 78 -5.84 -8.91 -9.37
CA CYS A 78 -6.33 -7.85 -10.25
C CYS A 78 -5.37 -7.64 -11.43
N SER A 79 -5.90 -7.13 -12.53
CA SER A 79 -5.08 -6.56 -13.60
C SER A 79 -4.60 -5.19 -13.17
N VAL A 80 -3.28 -4.99 -13.14
CA VAL A 80 -2.66 -3.70 -12.79
C VAL A 80 -2.10 -3.05 -14.05
N GLU A 81 -2.54 -1.83 -14.34
CA GLU A 81 -1.97 -1.03 -15.43
C GLU A 81 -1.47 0.33 -14.93
N GLY A 82 -0.36 0.78 -15.49
CA GLY A 82 0.22 2.09 -15.20
C GLY A 82 -0.22 3.17 -16.19
N VAL A 83 -0.42 4.39 -15.71
CA VAL A 83 -0.60 5.57 -16.55
C VAL A 83 0.35 6.68 -16.14
N ARG A 84 1.00 7.30 -17.12
CA ARG A 84 1.90 8.44 -16.90
C ARG A 84 1.06 9.72 -16.77
N VAL A 85 1.18 10.37 -15.63
CA VAL A 85 0.48 11.63 -15.30
C VAL A 85 1.41 12.55 -14.51
N SER A 86 1.23 13.86 -14.59
CA SER A 86 1.99 14.82 -13.78
C SER A 86 1.39 14.97 -12.38
N SER A 87 2.22 15.29 -11.38
CA SER A 87 1.76 15.65 -10.04
C SER A 87 1.43 17.14 -9.89
N GLY A 88 2.01 18.01 -10.73
CA GLY A 88 1.82 19.45 -10.65
C GLY A 88 2.45 20.09 -9.41
N VAL A 89 3.38 19.39 -8.73
CA VAL A 89 4.20 19.88 -7.62
C VAL A 89 5.69 19.76 -7.98
N HIS A 90 6.60 20.19 -7.10
CA HIS A 90 8.03 20.07 -7.31
C HIS A 90 8.48 18.61 -7.49
N GLU A 91 9.62 18.41 -8.15
CA GLU A 91 10.24 17.09 -8.33
C GLU A 91 10.63 16.48 -6.97
N GLN A 92 11.07 17.30 -6.02
CA GLN A 92 11.23 16.97 -4.62
C GLN A 92 10.16 17.72 -3.79
N PRO A 93 8.95 17.17 -3.63
CA PRO A 93 7.95 17.76 -2.75
C PRO A 93 8.49 17.88 -1.32
N PHE A 94 8.14 18.97 -0.63
CA PHE A 94 8.57 19.25 0.74
C PHE A 94 7.36 19.48 1.66
N GLY A 95 7.29 18.71 2.75
CA GLY A 95 6.16 18.72 3.68
C GLY A 95 5.02 17.80 3.23
N GLN A 96 4.20 17.37 4.19
CA GLN A 96 3.16 16.37 3.94
C GLN A 96 2.09 16.90 2.99
N GLU A 97 1.75 18.18 3.10
CA GLU A 97 0.73 18.86 2.32
C GLU A 97 1.05 18.83 0.83
N GLU A 98 2.29 19.15 0.44
CA GLU A 98 2.72 19.13 -0.96
C GLU A 98 2.78 17.71 -1.51
N ILE A 99 3.26 16.75 -0.72
CA ILE A 99 3.33 15.34 -1.13
C ILE A 99 1.92 14.78 -1.37
N ILE A 100 0.98 15.03 -0.45
CA ILE A 100 -0.41 14.59 -0.57
C ILE A 100 -1.11 15.29 -1.75
N LEU A 101 -0.83 16.58 -1.97
CA LEU A 101 -1.33 17.32 -3.13
C LEU A 101 -0.86 16.68 -4.43
N GLY A 102 0.44 16.36 -4.54
CA GLY A 102 1.01 15.68 -5.71
C GLY A 102 0.36 14.32 -5.97
N ALA A 103 0.21 13.49 -4.94
CA ALA A 103 -0.48 12.20 -5.04
C ALA A 103 -1.94 12.36 -5.49
N THR A 104 -2.66 13.30 -4.90
CA THR A 104 -4.08 13.57 -5.23
C THR A 104 -4.25 14.05 -6.66
N ASN A 105 -3.37 14.94 -7.13
CA ASN A 105 -3.37 15.43 -8.51
C ASN A 105 -3.13 14.29 -9.50
N ARG A 106 -2.15 13.42 -9.22
CA ARG A 106 -1.89 12.22 -10.03
C ARG A 106 -3.10 11.29 -10.07
N LEU A 107 -3.73 11.03 -8.92
CA LEU A 107 -4.91 10.18 -8.83
C LEU A 107 -6.05 10.73 -9.71
N LYS A 108 -6.33 12.03 -9.60
CA LYS A 108 -7.37 12.71 -10.41
C LYS A 108 -7.07 12.61 -11.91
N ALA A 109 -5.82 12.86 -12.31
CA ALA A 109 -5.40 12.75 -13.71
C ALA A 109 -5.50 11.31 -14.22
N ALA A 110 -5.12 10.31 -13.42
CA ALA A 110 -5.22 8.91 -13.77
C ALA A 110 -6.68 8.47 -13.97
N LYS A 111 -7.59 8.91 -13.08
CA LYS A 111 -9.03 8.70 -13.23
C LYS A 111 -9.60 9.29 -14.52
N ALA A 112 -9.19 10.51 -14.84
CA ALA A 112 -9.63 11.19 -16.07
C ALA A 112 -9.10 10.49 -17.33
N SER A 113 -7.86 10.01 -17.29
CA SER A 113 -7.22 9.33 -18.42
C SER A 113 -7.72 7.90 -18.63
N LYS A 114 -8.02 7.18 -17.55
CA LYS A 114 -8.35 5.75 -17.57
C LYS A 114 -9.57 5.45 -16.67
N PRO A 115 -10.77 5.94 -17.03
CA PRO A 115 -11.97 5.77 -16.20
C PRO A 115 -12.37 4.29 -16.04
N GLY A 116 -13.28 4.02 -15.10
CA GLY A 116 -13.89 2.70 -14.89
C GLY A 116 -13.02 1.62 -14.25
N ALA A 117 -11.91 1.97 -13.59
CA ALA A 117 -11.17 1.01 -12.75
C ALA A 117 -11.89 0.77 -11.42
N ASP A 118 -11.71 -0.43 -10.85
CA ASP A 118 -12.21 -0.77 -9.51
C ASP A 118 -11.42 -0.03 -8.43
N TYR A 119 -10.12 0.16 -8.68
CA TYR A 119 -9.23 0.93 -7.81
C TYR A 119 -8.30 1.84 -8.62
N TYR A 120 -8.01 3.00 -8.03
CA TYR A 120 -6.94 3.90 -8.45
C TYR A 120 -5.92 4.01 -7.33
N VAL A 121 -4.64 3.89 -7.67
CA VAL A 121 -3.53 4.02 -6.72
C VAL A 121 -2.60 5.10 -7.19
N SER A 122 -2.30 6.06 -6.33
CA SER A 122 -1.24 7.05 -6.55
C SER A 122 -0.24 7.00 -5.40
N MET A 123 1.02 7.31 -5.72
CA MET A 123 2.14 7.29 -4.78
C MET A 123 3.04 8.48 -5.08
N GLU A 124 3.19 9.39 -4.13
CA GLU A 124 4.15 10.51 -4.23
C GLU A 124 5.18 10.41 -3.10
N ASN A 125 6.46 10.47 -3.46
CA ASN A 125 7.54 10.51 -2.49
C ASN A 125 7.93 11.97 -2.27
N GLY A 126 8.33 12.32 -1.04
CA GLY A 126 8.91 13.61 -0.78
C GLY A 126 9.58 13.69 0.59
N LEU A 127 10.02 14.90 0.91
CA LEU A 127 10.82 15.19 2.08
C LEU A 127 9.91 15.65 3.22
N SER A 128 9.85 14.87 4.29
CA SER A 128 9.20 15.28 5.54
C SER A 128 10.27 15.70 6.54
N ARG A 129 9.98 16.71 7.36
CA ARG A 129 10.82 17.06 8.52
C ARG A 129 10.16 16.64 9.82
N ALA A 130 10.95 16.30 10.81
CA ALA A 130 10.51 16.13 12.19
C ALA A 130 11.60 16.62 13.14
N PHE A 131 11.18 17.17 14.27
CA PHE A 131 12.09 17.52 15.36
C PHE A 131 12.19 16.32 16.30
N VAL A 132 13.40 15.77 16.44
CA VAL A 132 13.66 14.64 17.33
C VAL A 132 14.49 15.08 18.53
N PRO A 133 14.25 14.52 19.72
CA PRO A 133 15.13 14.68 20.87
C PRO A 133 16.59 14.40 20.51
N SER A 134 17.49 15.28 20.92
CA SER A 134 18.93 15.18 20.72
C SER A 134 19.63 14.99 22.05
N GLY A 135 20.44 13.94 22.14
CA GLY A 135 21.19 13.59 23.35
C GLY A 135 21.55 12.10 23.35
N GLY A 136 22.69 11.74 23.93
CA GLY A 136 23.04 10.34 24.15
C GLY A 136 22.08 9.66 25.13
N LEU A 137 22.02 8.32 25.11
CA LEU A 137 21.37 7.54 26.17
C LEU A 137 21.91 8.00 27.54
N GLY A 138 21.07 8.61 28.37
CA GLY A 138 21.43 9.07 29.71
C GLY A 138 21.75 10.57 29.85
N GLN A 139 21.58 11.38 28.81
CA GLN A 139 21.46 12.84 28.94
C GLN A 139 19.98 13.20 29.05
N ASP A 140 19.67 14.31 29.73
CA ASP A 140 18.32 14.90 29.77
C ASP A 140 17.91 15.31 28.34
N ALA A 141 17.44 14.33 27.56
CA ALA A 141 17.12 14.43 26.14
C ALA A 141 15.94 15.38 25.85
N SER A 142 15.39 16.04 26.87
CA SER A 142 14.13 16.78 26.78
C SER A 142 14.27 18.25 26.39
N THR A 143 15.48 18.81 26.27
CA THR A 143 15.65 20.26 25.98
C THR A 143 16.26 20.57 24.62
N LEU A 144 16.91 19.61 23.95
CA LEU A 144 17.49 19.83 22.63
C LEU A 144 16.74 19.01 21.58
N LEU A 145 16.24 19.70 20.56
CA LEU A 145 15.58 19.10 19.40
C LEU A 145 16.47 19.31 18.16
N GLU A 146 16.67 18.25 17.38
CA GLU A 146 17.34 18.29 16.07
C GLU A 146 16.29 18.13 14.99
N GLU A 147 16.37 18.99 13.96
CA GLU A 147 15.57 18.83 12.76
C GLU A 147 16.15 17.69 11.91
N LYS A 148 15.39 16.60 11.77
CA LYS A 148 15.70 15.50 10.88
C LYS A 148 14.76 15.47 9.69
N HIS A 149 15.26 14.92 8.60
CA HIS A 149 14.56 14.82 7.34
C HIS A 149 14.37 13.37 6.94
N PHE A 150 13.22 13.05 6.37
CA PHE A 150 12.82 11.69 6.04
C PHE A 150 12.24 11.65 4.63
N ASP A 151 12.65 10.67 3.82
CA ASP A 151 11.92 10.29 2.60
C ASP A 151 10.67 9.52 3.02
N VAL A 152 9.50 10.06 2.69
CA VAL A 152 8.20 9.44 2.95
C VAL A 152 7.44 9.35 1.64
N GLY A 153 6.85 8.19 1.35
CA GLY A 153 5.90 8.00 0.27
C GLY A 153 4.47 8.10 0.78
N TRP A 154 3.63 8.96 0.21
CA TRP A 154 2.19 8.95 0.46
C TRP A 154 1.46 8.15 -0.61
N VAL A 155 0.73 7.13 -0.16
CA VAL A 155 -0.22 6.38 -0.97
C VAL A 155 -1.59 7.02 -0.83
N VAL A 156 -2.21 7.37 -1.96
CA VAL A 156 -3.65 7.67 -1.99
C VAL A 156 -4.31 6.61 -2.85
N LEU A 157 -5.22 5.86 -2.23
CA LEU A 157 -5.97 4.76 -2.83
C LEU A 157 -7.44 5.14 -2.87
N GLU A 158 -8.09 4.97 -4.01
CA GLU A 158 -9.52 5.22 -4.16
C GLU A 158 -10.21 4.07 -4.88
N ARG A 159 -11.38 3.66 -4.37
CA ARG A 159 -12.23 2.63 -4.97
C ARG A 159 -13.28 3.26 -5.91
N ALA A 160 -13.87 2.45 -6.78
CA ALA A 160 -14.88 2.88 -7.75
C ALA A 160 -16.09 3.63 -7.15
N ASP A 161 -16.46 3.35 -5.90
CA ASP A 161 -17.54 4.05 -5.17
C ASP A 161 -17.11 5.40 -4.57
N GLY A 162 -15.85 5.81 -4.78
CA GLY A 162 -15.29 7.06 -4.28
C GLY A 162 -14.71 6.97 -2.88
N ALA A 163 -14.78 5.82 -2.20
CA ALA A 163 -14.13 5.63 -0.91
C ALA A 163 -12.61 5.77 -1.07
N ARG A 164 -11.98 6.57 -0.18
CA ARG A 164 -10.55 6.92 -0.27
C ARG A 164 -9.81 6.68 1.05
N ALA A 165 -8.60 6.15 0.95
CA ALA A 165 -7.62 6.10 2.04
C ALA A 165 -6.32 6.78 1.62
N SER A 166 -5.72 7.50 2.55
CA SER A 166 -4.40 8.13 2.39
C SER A 166 -3.49 7.64 3.50
N VAL A 167 -2.37 7.01 3.14
CA VAL A 167 -1.48 6.34 4.07
C VAL A 167 -0.02 6.70 3.75
N PRO A 168 0.76 7.19 4.72
CA PRO A 168 2.20 7.36 4.54
C PRO A 168 2.93 6.02 4.67
N SER A 169 4.02 5.85 3.94
CA SER A 169 5.01 4.81 4.21
C SER A 169 5.77 5.14 5.49
N ALA A 170 6.49 4.15 6.03
CA ALA A 170 7.53 4.45 7.00
C ALA A 170 8.55 5.42 6.37
N GLY A 171 8.98 6.40 7.17
CA GLY A 171 9.99 7.37 6.76
C GLY A 171 11.40 6.82 6.90
N VAL A 172 12.24 7.07 5.90
CA VAL A 172 13.68 6.74 5.97
C VAL A 172 14.45 8.02 6.19
N GLU A 173 15.20 8.10 7.30
CA GLU A 173 16.02 9.27 7.61
C GLU A 173 17.06 9.50 6.51
N LEU A 174 17.20 10.76 6.11
CA LEU A 174 18.14 11.20 5.08
C LEU A 174 19.28 11.98 5.74
N PRO A 175 20.54 11.79 5.31
CA PRO A 175 21.65 12.55 5.86
C PRO A 175 21.49 14.05 5.60
N ALA A 176 21.67 14.85 6.65
CA ALA A 176 21.48 16.31 6.58
C ALA A 176 22.35 16.99 5.50
N ALA A 177 23.57 16.48 5.28
CA ALA A 177 24.46 16.98 4.24
C ALA A 177 23.87 16.82 2.83
N ASP A 178 23.24 15.68 2.52
CA ASP A 178 22.63 15.45 1.20
C ASP A 178 21.37 16.30 1.01
N VAL A 179 20.61 16.50 2.09
CA VAL A 179 19.46 17.42 2.09
C VAL A 179 19.90 18.84 1.79
N ALA A 180 20.99 19.31 2.39
CA ALA A 180 21.54 20.63 2.14
C ALA A 180 21.97 20.80 0.67
N VAL A 181 22.65 19.80 0.09
CA VAL A 181 23.05 19.80 -1.32
C VAL A 181 21.83 19.85 -2.26
N ALA A 182 20.80 19.04 -2.00
CA ALA A 182 19.58 19.06 -2.80
C ALA A 182 18.83 20.40 -2.68
N ARG A 183 18.81 20.98 -1.48
CA ARG A 183 18.18 22.27 -1.20
C ARG A 183 18.89 23.42 -1.92
N GLU A 184 20.23 23.43 -1.91
CA GLU A 184 21.05 24.41 -2.63
C GLU A 184 20.87 24.31 -4.15
N ALA A 185 20.77 23.08 -4.68
CA ALA A 185 20.47 22.85 -6.10
C ALA A 185 19.03 23.24 -6.50
N GLY A 186 18.12 23.31 -5.52
CA GLY A 186 16.70 23.59 -5.67
C GLY A 186 15.86 22.34 -5.90
N PHE A 187 14.79 22.21 -5.09
CA PHE A 187 13.87 21.07 -5.11
C PHE A 187 13.06 20.88 -6.40
N GLY A 188 13.05 21.87 -7.30
CA GLY A 188 12.48 21.72 -8.65
C GLY A 188 13.37 20.98 -9.66
N LYS A 189 14.64 20.70 -9.30
CA LYS A 189 15.63 20.12 -10.23
C LYS A 189 16.32 18.87 -9.70
N LYS A 190 16.37 18.71 -8.37
CA LYS A 190 17.16 17.68 -7.74
C LYS A 190 16.47 17.12 -6.51
N THR A 191 16.35 15.80 -6.46
CA THR A 191 15.84 15.08 -5.29
C THR A 191 16.98 14.72 -4.35
N VAL A 192 16.70 14.63 -3.04
CA VAL A 192 17.69 14.14 -2.06
C VAL A 192 18.11 12.71 -2.40
N SER A 193 17.18 11.89 -2.89
CA SER A 193 17.47 10.53 -3.35
C SER A 193 18.54 10.53 -4.44
N SER A 194 18.37 11.35 -5.48
CA SER A 194 19.34 11.47 -6.58
C SER A 194 20.73 11.94 -6.11
N VAL A 195 20.79 12.84 -5.12
CA VAL A 195 22.06 13.30 -4.52
C VAL A 195 22.77 12.14 -3.84
N ILE A 196 22.06 11.39 -2.98
CA ILE A 196 22.61 10.23 -2.28
C ILE A 196 23.08 9.19 -3.30
N GLY A 197 22.22 8.85 -4.26
CA GLY A 197 22.49 7.84 -5.28
C GLY A 197 23.73 8.15 -6.11
N GLN A 198 23.91 9.42 -6.52
CA GLN A 198 25.11 9.88 -7.22
C GLN A 198 26.34 9.81 -6.31
N ARG A 199 26.24 10.30 -5.07
CA ARG A 199 27.36 10.35 -4.13
C ARG A 199 27.91 8.97 -3.78
N VAL A 200 27.04 7.97 -3.60
CA VAL A 200 27.45 6.60 -3.22
C VAL A 200 27.55 5.64 -4.41
N GLY A 201 27.28 6.10 -5.64
CA GLY A 201 27.44 5.33 -6.87
C GLY A 201 26.43 4.20 -7.05
N LEU A 202 25.15 4.43 -6.73
CA LEU A 202 24.10 3.42 -6.92
C LEU A 202 23.77 3.21 -8.39
N LEU A 203 23.47 1.97 -8.76
CA LEU A 203 22.95 1.62 -10.09
C LEU A 203 21.58 2.28 -10.37
N ASP A 204 20.78 2.44 -9.32
CA ASP A 204 19.50 3.17 -9.36
C ASP A 204 19.58 4.37 -8.40
N PRO A 205 20.03 5.54 -8.89
CA PRO A 205 20.23 6.72 -8.05
C PRO A 205 18.95 7.25 -7.41
N GLU A 206 17.78 6.93 -7.98
CA GLU A 206 16.51 7.44 -7.47
C GLU A 206 15.99 6.62 -6.29
N ASN A 207 16.58 5.47 -5.97
CA ASN A 207 16.09 4.53 -4.95
C ASN A 207 17.18 4.10 -3.94
N PRO A 208 17.72 5.03 -3.12
CA PRO A 208 18.77 4.72 -2.15
C PRO A 208 18.31 3.95 -0.91
N HIS A 209 17.02 3.64 -0.76
CA HIS A 209 16.42 3.08 0.45
C HIS A 209 17.04 1.75 0.88
N ALA A 210 17.36 0.88 -0.08
CA ALA A 210 18.05 -0.37 0.24
C ALA A 210 19.42 -0.10 0.87
N TRP A 211 20.15 0.90 0.38
CA TRP A 211 21.44 1.30 0.97
C TRP A 211 21.24 1.95 2.35
N LEU A 212 20.30 2.89 2.46
CA LEU A 212 19.99 3.60 3.71
C LEU A 212 19.53 2.67 4.84
N THR A 213 18.92 1.53 4.50
CA THR A 213 18.42 0.55 5.49
C THR A 213 19.33 -0.68 5.65
N ALA A 214 20.55 -0.66 5.10
CA ALA A 214 21.47 -1.80 5.09
C ALA A 214 20.82 -3.09 4.53
N GLY A 215 20.04 -2.95 3.45
CA GLY A 215 19.39 -4.02 2.71
C GLY A 215 18.12 -4.57 3.35
N ARG A 216 17.71 -4.08 4.53
CA ARG A 216 16.54 -4.62 5.24
C ARG A 216 15.22 -4.27 4.56
N ARG A 217 15.14 -3.08 3.95
CA ARG A 217 13.95 -2.59 3.23
C ARG A 217 14.32 -1.71 2.04
N ASP A 218 13.81 -2.06 0.86
CA ASP A 218 13.85 -1.17 -0.30
C ASP A 218 12.60 -0.26 -0.35
N ARG A 219 12.60 0.71 -1.27
CA ARG A 219 11.47 1.64 -1.45
C ARG A 219 10.18 0.90 -1.82
N GLY A 220 10.27 -0.16 -2.63
CA GLY A 220 9.12 -0.93 -3.08
C GLY A 220 8.42 -1.65 -1.92
N ALA A 221 9.17 -2.19 -0.98
CA ALA A 221 8.66 -2.82 0.23
C ALA A 221 7.95 -1.80 1.15
N LEU A 222 8.57 -0.63 1.36
CA LEU A 222 7.99 0.46 2.16
C LEU A 222 6.66 0.97 1.57
N LEU A 223 6.60 1.15 0.25
CA LEU A 223 5.36 1.50 -0.44
C LEU A 223 4.34 0.36 -0.40
N GLY A 224 4.78 -0.90 -0.56
CA GLY A 224 3.93 -2.08 -0.48
C GLY A 224 3.20 -2.20 0.86
N GLU A 225 3.90 -1.95 1.98
CA GLU A 225 3.31 -1.90 3.32
C GLU A 225 2.21 -0.82 3.41
N ALA A 226 2.47 0.40 2.91
CA ALA A 226 1.48 1.48 2.90
C ALA A 226 0.26 1.18 2.00
N ILE A 227 0.47 0.55 0.84
CA ILE A 227 -0.61 0.11 -0.07
C ILE A 227 -1.48 -0.95 0.61
N ALA A 228 -0.86 -1.92 1.29
CA ALA A 228 -1.58 -2.98 2.01
C ALA A 228 -2.46 -2.39 3.13
N VAL A 229 -1.92 -1.43 3.89
CA VAL A 229 -2.69 -0.70 4.90
C VAL A 229 -3.83 0.07 4.25
N ALA A 230 -3.57 0.87 3.21
CA ALA A 230 -4.60 1.66 2.53
C ALA A 230 -5.76 0.78 2.00
N LEU A 231 -5.44 -0.36 1.38
CA LEU A 231 -6.44 -1.30 0.90
C LEU A 231 -7.24 -1.92 2.05
N GLY A 232 -6.57 -2.39 3.11
CA GLY A 232 -7.25 -2.93 4.29
C GLY A 232 -8.18 -1.91 4.97
N GLN A 233 -7.76 -0.65 5.01
CA GLN A 233 -8.57 0.46 5.52
C GLN A 233 -9.80 0.76 4.67
N LEU A 234 -9.72 0.59 3.35
CA LEU A 234 -10.86 0.76 2.45
C LEU A 234 -11.84 -0.41 2.51
N GLU A 235 -11.32 -1.63 2.52
CA GLU A 235 -12.16 -2.83 2.50
C GLU A 235 -12.86 -3.10 3.83
N ARG A 236 -12.38 -2.54 4.96
CA ARG A 236 -13.14 -2.59 6.22
C ARG A 236 -14.45 -1.79 6.13
N VAL A 237 -14.50 -0.72 5.33
CA VAL A 237 -15.70 0.13 5.22
C VAL A 237 -16.87 -0.67 4.66
N SER A 238 -16.58 -1.62 3.77
CA SER A 238 -17.56 -2.60 3.26
C SER A 238 -18.06 -3.60 4.30
N ARG A 239 -17.45 -3.68 5.49
CA ARG A 239 -17.79 -4.62 6.57
C ARG A 239 -18.69 -4.02 7.66
N GLY A 240 -19.29 -2.85 7.43
CA GLY A 240 -20.35 -2.31 8.29
C GLY A 240 -19.89 -1.62 9.58
N GLN A 241 -18.60 -1.31 9.73
CA GLN A 241 -18.08 -0.45 10.82
C GLN A 241 -17.25 0.69 10.24
N PRO A 242 -17.89 1.78 9.78
CA PRO A 242 -17.16 3.01 9.45
C PRO A 242 -16.49 3.58 10.70
N PHE A 243 -15.38 4.32 10.54
CA PHE A 243 -14.95 5.23 11.60
C PHE A 243 -16.11 6.17 11.93
N PRO A 244 -16.32 6.57 13.20
CA PRO A 244 -17.29 7.61 13.50
C PRO A 244 -17.02 8.82 12.60
N GLU A 245 -18.08 9.38 12.00
CA GLU A 245 -17.95 10.56 11.15
C GLU A 245 -17.07 11.59 11.86
N ARG A 246 -16.08 12.13 11.14
CA ARG A 246 -15.40 13.34 11.61
C ARG A 246 -16.51 14.37 11.83
N SER A 247 -16.72 14.79 13.08
CA SER A 247 -17.32 16.10 13.33
C SER A 247 -16.58 17.07 12.43
N LEU A 248 -17.32 17.74 11.53
CA LEU A 248 -16.76 18.73 10.62
C LEU A 248 -15.80 19.61 11.43
N PRO A 249 -14.53 19.76 11.02
CA PRO A 249 -13.65 20.66 11.74
C PRO A 249 -14.31 22.04 11.73
N GLU A 250 -14.53 22.59 12.92
CA GLU A 250 -14.81 24.00 13.10
C GLU A 250 -13.80 24.75 12.22
N THR A 251 -14.31 25.55 11.28
CA THR A 251 -13.47 26.26 10.33
C THR A 251 -12.42 27.04 11.09
N MET A 252 -11.17 26.58 11.05
CA MET A 252 -10.05 27.33 11.63
C MET A 252 -10.07 28.73 11.01
N PRO A 253 -10.19 29.81 11.81
CA PRO A 253 -10.20 31.15 11.25
C PRO A 253 -8.88 31.37 10.52
N ARG A 254 -8.97 31.81 9.25
CA ARG A 254 -7.82 32.31 8.52
C ARG A 254 -7.25 33.46 9.34
N ASN A 255 -6.05 33.27 9.91
CA ASN A 255 -5.31 34.38 10.48
C ASN A 255 -5.18 35.46 9.41
N THR A 256 -5.93 36.54 9.58
CA THR A 256 -5.72 37.79 8.88
C THR A 256 -4.36 38.30 9.34
N VAL A 257 -3.35 38.11 8.48
CA VAL A 257 -2.12 38.88 8.57
C VAL A 257 -2.54 40.33 8.41
N LYS A 258 -2.55 41.09 9.51
CA LYS A 258 -2.63 42.55 9.44
C LYS A 258 -1.32 43.02 8.82
N SER A 259 -1.47 43.68 7.68
CA SER A 259 -0.49 44.55 7.01
C SER A 259 0.05 45.62 7.95
#